data_AF-A0A1I0LV18-F1
#
_entry.id   AF-A0A1I0LV18-F1
#
_cell.length_a   1.000
_cell.length_b   1.000
_cell.length_c   1.000
_cell.angle_alpha   90.00
_cell.angle_beta   90.00
_cell.angle_gamma   90.00
#
_symmetry.space_group_name_H-M   'P 1'
#
loop_
_entity.id
_entity.type
_entity.pdbx_description
1 polymer ?
#
loop_
_entity_poly.entity_id
_entity_poly.type
_entity_poly.pdbx_seq_one_letter_code
_entity_poly.pdbx_strand_id
1 'polypeptide(L)' 'MWDPELAELRRRRELAERMGGEERVARQHATGRLTVRERLAALTDSWQEIGALTGRAADGGLTP' A
#
# COMPACT_ATOMS: atom_id res chain seq x y z
N MET A 1 -19.39 -20.02 5.16
CA MET A 1 -19.65 -18.58 4.88
C MET A 1 -18.31 -17.88 4.97
N TRP A 2 -17.93 -17.03 4.02
CA TRP A 2 -16.56 -16.50 3.84
C TRP A 2 -16.33 -15.07 4.37
N ASP A 3 -17.26 -14.58 5.19
CA ASP A 3 -17.22 -13.20 5.69
C ASP A 3 -15.94 -12.82 6.46
N PRO A 4 -15.38 -13.66 7.36
CA PRO A 4 -14.16 -13.29 8.08
C PRO A 4 -12.95 -13.20 7.15
N GLU A 5 -12.84 -14.07 6.14
CA GLU A 5 -11.76 -14.03 5.16
C GLU A 5 -11.87 -12.78 4.26
N LEU A 6 -13.09 -12.39 3.89
CA LEU A 6 -13.34 -11.16 3.14
C LEU A 6 -12.99 -9.91 3.97
N ALA A 7 -13.27 -9.92 5.27
CA ALA A 7 -12.91 -8.82 6.17
C ALA A 7 -11.39 -8.66 6.30
N GLU A 8 -10.65 -9.76 6.49
CA GLU A 8 -9.19 -9.74 6.54
C GLU A 8 -8.59 -9.31 5.19
N LEU A 9 -9.17 -9.74 4.07
CA LEU A 9 -8.74 -9.31 2.74
C LEU A 9 -8.88 -7.78 2.57
N ARG A 10 -10.00 -7.18 3.01
CA ARG A 10 -10.20 -5.72 2.98
C ARG A 10 -9.18 -5.01 3.84
N ARG A 11 -8.96 -5.48 5.07
CA ARG A 11 -7.96 -4.94 5.99
C ARG A 11 -6.56 -4.94 5.39
N ARG A 12 -6.13 -6.03 4.73
CA ARG A 12 -4.81 -6.08 4.09
C ARG A 12 -4.69 -5.13 2.90
N ARG A 13 -5.77 -4.92 2.14
CA ARG A 13 -5.78 -3.91 1.06
C ARG A 13 -5.62 -2.50 1.61
N GLU A 14 -6.37 -2.14 2.64
CA GLU A 14 -6.22 -0.85 3.31
C GLU A 14 -4.81 -0.64 3.84
N LEU A 15 -4.17 -1.69 4.34
CA LEU A 15 -2.77 -1.63 4.77
C LEU A 15 -1.78 -1.39 3.64
N ALA A 16 -1.96 -2.07 2.50
CA ALA A 16 -1.13 -1.88 1.32
C ALA A 16 -1.24 -0.45 0.78
N GLU A 17 -2.45 0.12 0.76
CA GLU A 17 -2.67 1.50 0.33
C GLU A 17 -1.92 2.53 1.17
N ARG A 18 -1.68 2.24 2.45
CA ARG A 18 -0.90 3.12 3.33
C ARG A 18 0.61 3.08 3.10
N MET A 19 1.11 2.23 2.18
CA MET A 19 2.54 2.12 1.84
C MET A 19 3.47 1.89 3.06
N GLY A 20 2.97 1.22 4.09
CA GLY A 20 3.69 1.01 5.35
C GLY A 20 3.63 2.17 6.35
N GLY A 21 2.74 3.15 6.14
CA GLY A 21 2.42 4.21 7.10
C GLY A 21 3.09 5.55 6.83
N GLU A 22 2.63 6.58 7.56
CA GLU A 22 3.03 7.98 7.38
C GLU A 22 4.55 8.18 7.51
N GLU A 23 5.20 7.48 8.43
CA GLU A 23 6.66 7.59 8.62
C GLU A 23 7.44 7.20 7.36
N ARG A 24 7.01 6.13 6.67
CA ARG A 24 7.68 5.67 5.45
C ARG A 24 7.43 6.60 4.28
N VAL A 25 6.22 7.13 4.17
CA VAL A 25 5.87 8.16 3.19
C VAL A 25 6.72 9.41 3.42
N ALA A 26 6.76 9.91 4.66
CA ALA A 26 7.57 11.06 5.05
C ALA A 26 9.06 10.84 4.74
N ARG A 27 9.60 9.65 5.03
CA ARG A 27 10.98 9.30 4.70
C ARG A 27 11.23 9.34 3.18
N GLN A 28 10.29 8.88 2.37
CA GLN A 28 10.42 8.95 0.91
C GLN A 28 10.43 10.41 0.44
N HIS A 29 9.51 11.22 0.92
CA HIS A 29 9.45 12.65 0.62
C HIS A 29 10.70 13.41 1.09
N ALA A 30 11.26 13.06 2.24
CA ALA A 30 12.49 13.65 2.76
C ALA A 30 13.70 13.47 1.82
N THR A 31 13.66 12.48 0.93
CA THR A 31 14.69 12.28 -0.12
C THR A 31 14.42 13.06 -1.40
N GLY A 32 13.39 13.94 -1.43
CA GLY A 32 12.96 14.67 -2.62
C GLY A 32 12.25 13.79 -3.65
N ARG A 33 11.75 12.61 -3.25
CA ARG A 33 11.09 11.64 -4.13
C ARG A 33 9.61 11.56 -3.84
N LEU A 34 8.80 11.43 -4.89
CA LEU A 34 7.40 11.04 -4.78
C LEU A 34 7.27 9.56 -4.43
N THR A 35 6.20 9.21 -3.74
CA THR A 35 5.72 7.84 -3.52
C THR A 35 5.28 7.18 -4.82
N VAL A 36 5.18 5.85 -4.83
CA VAL A 36 4.69 5.13 -6.02
C VAL A 36 3.26 5.53 -6.36
N ARG A 37 2.39 5.73 -5.35
CA ARG A 37 1.00 6.16 -5.52
C ARG A 37 0.90 7.57 -6.12
N GLU A 38 1.72 8.50 -5.65
CA GLU A 38 1.77 9.86 -6.22
C GLU A 38 2.29 9.87 -7.67
N ARG A 39 3.28 9.03 -7.97
CA ARG A 39 3.79 8.88 -9.34
C ARG A 39 2.73 8.31 -10.29
N LEU A 40 1.96 7.32 -9.83
CA LEU A 40 0.86 6.76 -10.60
C LEU A 40 -0.21 7.82 -10.86
N ALA A 41 -0.62 8.58 -9.83
CA ALA A 41 -1.60 9.66 -9.96
C ALA A 41 -1.16 10.76 -10.95
N ALA A 42 0.15 11.02 -11.08
CA ALA A 42 0.67 11.98 -12.04
C ALA A 42 0.82 11.41 -13.47
N LEU A 43 0.88 10.09 -13.62
CA LEU A 43 1.23 9.43 -14.89
C LEU A 43 0.02 8.84 -15.61
N THR A 44 -0.94 8.28 -14.89
CA THR A 44 -2.09 7.58 -15.48
C THR A 44 -3.30 7.55 -14.55
N ASP A 45 -4.48 7.71 -15.14
CA ASP A 45 -5.76 7.52 -14.46
C ASP A 45 -6.18 6.03 -14.44
N SER A 46 -5.44 5.15 -15.10
CA SER A 46 -5.78 3.73 -15.22
C SER A 46 -4.54 2.84 -15.06
N TRP A 47 -4.57 1.99 -14.05
CA TRP A 47 -3.55 0.99 -13.76
C TRP A 47 -4.14 -0.15 -12.93
N GLN A 48 -3.47 -1.30 -12.90
CA GLN A 48 -3.84 -2.43 -12.06
C GLN A 48 -2.63 -2.92 -11.31
N GLU A 49 -2.73 -3.02 -9.98
CA GLU A 49 -1.66 -3.56 -9.16
C GLU A 49 -1.67 -5.09 -9.18
N ILE A 50 -0.49 -5.67 -9.39
CA ILE A 50 -0.27 -7.10 -9.22
C ILE A 50 0.61 -7.28 -7.99
N GLY A 51 0.18 -8.14 -7.07
CA GLY A 51 0.96 -8.45 -5.87
C GLY A 51 0.82 -7.44 -4.72
N ALA A 52 -0.21 -6.57 -4.70
CA ALA A 52 -0.40 -5.60 -3.61
C ALA A 52 -0.44 -6.23 -2.19
N LEU A 53 -0.78 -7.51 -2.09
CA LEU A 53 -0.88 -8.25 -0.84
C LEU A 53 0.35 -9.12 -0.53
N THR A 54 1.39 -9.05 -1.36
CA THR A 54 2.65 -9.76 -1.11
C THR A 54 3.48 -9.04 -0.05
N GLY A 55 4.52 -9.72 0.44
CA GLY A 55 5.42 -9.19 1.45
C GLY A 55 5.05 -9.60 2.87
N ARG A 56 5.85 -9.14 3.84
CA ARG A 56 5.74 -9.54 5.24
C ARG A 56 5.02 -8.47 6.04
N ALA A 57 4.01 -8.88 6.80
CA ALA A 57 3.44 -8.05 7.83
C ALA A 57 4.44 -7.96 8.99
N ALA A 58 5.11 -6.83 9.14
CA ALA A 58 5.81 -6.47 10.37
C ALA A 58 5.01 -5.34 11.01
N ASP A 59 4.67 -5.51 12.29
CA ASP A 59 4.14 -4.44 13.15
C ASP A 59 2.86 -3.76 12.63
N GLY A 60 2.01 -4.54 11.95
CA GLY A 60 0.74 -4.03 11.42
C GLY A 60 0.88 -3.18 10.15
N GLY A 61 2.05 -3.15 9.50
CA GLY A 61 2.23 -2.59 8.16
C GLY A 61 2.34 -3.70 7.10
N LEU A 62 1.68 -3.52 5.95
CA LEU A 62 1.94 -4.34 4.78
C LEU A 62 2.96 -3.61 3.90
N THR A 63 4.10 -4.23 3.65
CA THR A 63 5.10 -3.72 2.69
C THR A 63 5.10 -4.66 1.49
N PRO A 64 4.72 -4.20 0.29
CA PRO A 64 4.95 -4.94 -0.93
C PRO A 64 6.45 -5.24 -1.16
#